data_AF-A0A537M567-F1
#
_entry.id   AF-A0A537M567-F1
#
_cell.length_a   1.000
_cell.length_b   1.000
_cell.length_c   1.000
_cell.angle_alpha   90.00
_cell.angle_beta   90.00
_cell.angle_gamma   90.00
#
_symmetry.space_group_name_H-M   'P 1'
#
loop_
_entity.id
_entity.type
_entity.pdbx_description
1 polymer ?
#
loop_
_entity_poly.entity_id
_entity_poly.type
_entity_poly.pdbx_seq_one_letter_code
_entity_poly.pdbx_strand_id
1 'polypeptide(L)'
;MPSRVDAPWRLINEAVQIGSLAYIDVDLTSDKLPPGFTYYTPYHFAVGYAAAFAAYEPGRKLVFIAFAGTDDPADLWTDIESVGSSAYIEKYAAQFSDWVADVLTYFPGYGVVFTGHSLGGMVAETFTHWYQGARGGNVYGVSFGGTGVNGGWENAPAEHFFHITHSQDFIGKH
;
A
#
# COMPACT_ATOMS: atom_id res chain seq x y z
N MET A 1 27.75 -3.81 -14.58
CA MET A 1 26.78 -4.73 -13.92
C MET A 1 26.37 -4.09 -12.61
N PRO A 2 25.09 -3.75 -12.38
CA PRO A 2 24.67 -3.29 -11.06
C PRO A 2 24.60 -4.48 -10.10
N SER A 3 25.10 -4.30 -8.87
CA SER A 3 25.15 -5.31 -7.81
C SER A 3 23.75 -5.81 -7.42
N ARG A 4 23.58 -7.13 -7.45
CA ARG A 4 22.32 -7.87 -7.23
C ARG A 4 21.75 -7.80 -5.80
N VAL A 5 22.39 -7.09 -4.87
CA VAL A 5 22.00 -7.02 -3.45
C VAL A 5 21.15 -5.78 -3.13
N ASP A 6 21.15 -4.77 -4.01
CA ASP A 6 20.47 -3.48 -3.74
C ASP A 6 19.00 -3.44 -4.19
N ALA A 7 18.57 -4.36 -5.06
CA ALA A 7 17.30 -4.25 -5.77
C ALA A 7 16.04 -4.42 -4.90
N PRO A 8 15.93 -5.41 -4.00
CA PRO A 8 14.75 -5.55 -3.15
C PRO A 8 14.76 -4.52 -2.01
N TRP A 9 15.93 -4.29 -1.39
CA TRP A 9 16.03 -3.43 -0.22
C TRP A 9 15.77 -1.95 -0.54
N ARG A 10 16.23 -1.47 -1.69
CA ARG A 10 15.92 -0.11 -2.14
C ARG A 10 14.41 0.07 -2.33
N LEU A 11 13.75 -0.88 -2.99
CA LEU A 11 12.30 -0.85 -3.22
C LEU A 11 11.53 -0.84 -1.89
N ILE A 12 11.92 -1.70 -0.94
CA ILE A 12 11.31 -1.78 0.39
C ILE A 12 11.45 -0.45 1.13
N ASN A 13 12.65 0.15 1.18
CA ASN A 13 12.85 1.43 1.85
C ASN A 13 12.06 2.57 1.23
N GLU A 14 12.02 2.63 -0.11
CA GLU A 14 11.23 3.63 -0.82
C GLU A 14 9.74 3.44 -0.57
N ALA A 15 9.27 2.19 -0.52
CA ALA A 15 7.88 1.89 -0.18
C ALA A 15 7.53 2.30 1.25
N VAL A 16 8.41 2.07 2.23
CA VAL A 16 8.19 2.55 3.61
C VAL A 16 8.15 4.08 3.68
N GLN A 17 9.07 4.77 3.01
CA GLN A 17 9.09 6.23 2.98
C GLN A 17 7.83 6.79 2.34
N ILE A 18 7.45 6.30 1.16
CA ILE A 18 6.27 6.74 0.42
C ILE A 18 4.99 6.35 1.18
N GLY A 19 4.90 5.13 1.72
CA GLY A 19 3.77 4.68 2.52
C GLY A 19 3.54 5.53 3.78
N SER A 20 4.62 6.03 4.39
CA SER A 20 4.51 6.90 5.58
C SER A 20 3.94 8.27 5.24
N LEU A 21 4.16 8.75 4.01
CA LEU A 21 3.64 10.02 3.53
C LEU A 21 2.13 9.99 3.29
N ALA A 22 1.49 8.82 3.28
CA ALA A 22 0.04 8.71 3.06
C ALA A 22 -0.80 9.33 4.18
N TYR A 23 -0.21 9.54 5.36
CA TYR A 23 -0.84 10.23 6.50
C TYR A 23 -0.73 11.76 6.43
N ILE A 24 -0.04 12.32 5.43
CA ILE A 24 0.15 13.77 5.29
C ILE A 24 -0.90 14.31 4.32
N ASP A 25 -2.03 14.73 4.87
CA ASP A 25 -3.29 15.04 4.19
C ASP A 25 -3.22 16.23 3.19
N VAL A 26 -2.45 17.30 3.49
CA VAL A 26 -2.67 18.61 2.82
C VAL A 26 -1.48 19.24 2.09
N ASP A 27 -0.25 18.74 2.24
CA ASP A 27 0.96 19.42 1.73
C ASP A 27 1.88 18.52 0.89
N LEU A 28 1.39 17.37 0.42
CA LEU A 28 2.25 16.47 -0.35
C LEU A 28 2.64 17.06 -1.70
N THR A 29 3.93 17.22 -1.88
CA THR A 29 4.58 17.84 -3.03
C THR A 29 5.82 17.03 -3.37
N SER A 30 6.29 17.11 -4.63
CA SER A 30 7.39 16.26 -5.10
C SER A 30 8.69 16.44 -4.31
N ASP A 31 8.90 17.56 -3.60
CA ASP A 31 10.07 17.78 -2.72
C ASP A 31 10.02 16.96 -1.42
N LYS A 32 8.86 16.41 -1.06
CA LYS A 32 8.71 15.48 0.08
C LYS A 32 8.97 14.03 -0.29
N LEU A 33 9.01 13.72 -1.58
CA LEU A 33 9.23 12.36 -2.08
C LEU A 33 10.73 12.02 -2.14
N PRO A 34 11.10 10.73 -2.14
CA PRO A 34 12.47 10.33 -2.38
C PRO A 34 13.00 10.87 -3.72
N PRO A 35 14.31 11.17 -3.84
CA PRO A 35 14.87 11.70 -5.08
C PRO A 35 14.54 10.85 -6.31
N GLY A 36 14.06 11.49 -7.38
CA GLY A 36 13.68 10.84 -8.64
C GLY A 36 12.19 10.48 -8.75
N PHE A 37 11.45 10.58 -7.65
CA PHE A 37 10.00 10.43 -7.66
C PHE A 37 9.29 11.72 -8.02
N THR A 38 8.18 11.59 -8.72
CA THR A 38 7.24 12.65 -9.03
C THR A 38 5.91 12.32 -8.39
N TYR A 39 5.34 13.32 -7.73
CA TYR A 39 4.01 13.20 -7.14
C TYR A 39 2.96 13.11 -8.25
N TYR A 40 2.07 12.12 -8.15
CA TYR A 40 0.89 12.03 -9.00
C TYR A 40 -0.33 12.46 -8.18
N THR A 41 -1.08 13.40 -8.74
CA THR A 41 -2.10 14.26 -8.12
C THR A 41 -2.96 13.60 -7.02
N PRO A 42 -3.33 14.32 -5.94
CA PRO A 42 -4.26 13.80 -4.96
C PRO A 42 -5.67 13.98 -5.51
N TYR A 43 -6.36 12.88 -5.74
CA TYR A 43 -7.74 12.89 -5.30
C TYR A 43 -7.68 12.33 -3.88
N HIS A 44 -7.76 13.23 -2.89
CA HIS A 44 -7.86 12.81 -1.51
C HIS A 44 -9.26 12.24 -1.30
N PHE A 45 -9.37 10.91 -1.27
CA PHE A 45 -10.66 10.23 -1.11
C PHE A 45 -10.97 10.08 0.38
N ALA A 46 -11.32 11.17 1.06
CA ALA A 46 -11.73 11.13 2.45
C ALA A 46 -13.20 10.71 2.58
N VAL A 47 -13.47 9.39 2.57
CA VAL A 47 -14.76 8.85 3.06
C VAL A 47 -14.49 8.21 4.42
N GLY A 48 -14.53 9.01 5.48
CA GLY A 48 -14.23 8.54 6.84
C GLY A 48 -12.78 8.08 6.99
N TYR A 49 -11.89 8.99 7.37
CA TYR A 49 -10.49 8.73 7.80
C TYR A 49 -9.58 7.94 6.83
N ALA A 50 -10.04 7.65 5.61
CA ALA A 50 -9.28 6.91 4.60
C ALA A 50 -8.52 7.87 3.69
N ALA A 51 -7.22 7.62 3.47
CA ALA A 51 -6.36 8.43 2.60
C ALA A 51 -5.49 7.55 1.70
N ALA A 52 -5.23 8.01 0.48
CA ALA A 52 -4.32 7.36 -0.45
C ALA A 52 -3.70 8.37 -1.44
N PHE A 53 -2.51 8.07 -1.94
CA PHE A 53 -1.89 8.84 -3.02
C PHE A 53 -0.99 7.95 -3.89
N ALA A 54 -0.58 8.48 -5.05
CA ALA A 54 0.39 7.80 -5.90
C ALA A 54 1.63 8.67 -6.16
N ALA A 55 2.79 8.03 -6.21
CA ALA A 55 4.04 8.63 -6.65
C ALA A 55 4.69 7.71 -7.68
N TYR A 56 5.34 8.27 -8.67
CA TYR A 56 5.96 7.47 -9.72
C TYR A 56 7.39 7.90 -9.99
N GLU A 57 8.19 6.98 -10.48
CA GLU A 57 9.56 7.26 -10.88
C GLU A 57 9.71 6.89 -12.37
N PRO A 58 9.84 7.91 -13.25
CA PRO A 58 9.94 7.69 -14.69
C PRO A 58 11.12 6.81 -15.09
N GLY A 59 12.25 6.94 -14.39
CA GLY A 59 13.51 6.26 -14.73
C GLY A 59 13.44 4.74 -14.59
N ARG A 60 12.74 4.22 -13.57
CA ARG A 60 12.53 2.79 -13.37
C ARG A 60 11.18 2.29 -13.93
N LYS A 61 10.33 3.20 -14.42
CA LYS A 61 8.94 2.91 -14.78
C LYS A 61 8.20 2.20 -13.65
N LEU A 62 8.25 2.78 -12.46
CA LEU A 62 7.53 2.29 -11.28
C LEU A 62 6.52 3.32 -10.82
N VAL A 63 5.33 2.86 -10.45
CA VAL A 63 4.32 3.64 -9.74
C VAL A 63 4.09 3.00 -8.37
N PHE A 64 4.14 3.82 -7.34
CA PHE A 64 3.87 3.47 -5.96
C PHE A 64 2.50 4.04 -5.60
N ILE A 65 1.64 3.18 -5.06
CA ILE A 65 0.29 3.52 -4.62
C ILE A 65 0.25 3.26 -3.12
N ALA A 66 0.10 4.34 -2.37
CA ALA A 66 0.25 4.38 -0.92
C ALA A 66 -1.12 4.56 -0.25
N PHE A 67 -1.40 3.76 0.78
CA PHE A 67 -2.64 3.83 1.56
C PHE A 67 -2.32 4.16 3.02
N ALA A 68 -3.06 5.13 3.56
CA ALA A 68 -3.08 5.39 4.99
C ALA A 68 -3.94 4.33 5.69
N GLY A 69 -3.52 3.98 6.91
CA GLY A 69 -4.40 3.30 7.85
C GLY A 69 -5.41 4.29 8.45
N THR A 70 -6.16 3.83 9.44
CA THR A 70 -7.02 4.71 10.24
C THR A 70 -6.21 5.41 11.33
N ASP A 71 -6.52 6.68 11.57
CA ASP A 71 -5.98 7.47 12.68
C ASP A 71 -6.68 7.17 14.02
N ASP A 72 -7.81 6.43 13.99
CA ASP A 72 -8.53 5.97 15.17
C ASP A 72 -8.43 4.44 15.33
N PRO A 73 -7.49 3.95 16.16
CA PRO A 73 -7.32 2.52 16.42
C PRO A 73 -8.41 1.91 17.32
N ALA A 74 -9.22 2.71 18.02
CA ALA A 74 -10.30 2.21 18.89
C ALA A 74 -11.52 1.78 18.05
N ASP A 75 -11.85 2.57 17.02
CA ASP A 75 -12.89 2.25 16.06
C ASP A 75 -12.50 1.05 15.19
N LEU A 76 -11.22 0.93 14.81
CA LEU A 76 -10.68 -0.20 14.06
C LEU A 76 -10.96 -1.55 14.73
N TRP A 77 -10.68 -1.65 16.02
CA TRP A 77 -10.81 -2.90 16.75
C TRP A 77 -12.27 -3.30 16.93
N THR A 78 -13.12 -2.33 17.25
CA THR A 78 -14.57 -2.53 17.38
C THR A 78 -15.19 -3.01 16.06
N ASP A 79 -14.76 -2.42 14.95
CA ASP A 79 -15.24 -2.81 13.63
C ASP A 79 -14.76 -4.21 13.23
N ILE A 80 -13.46 -4.53 13.43
CA ILE A 80 -12.91 -5.87 13.17
C ILE A 80 -13.63 -6.94 13.99
N GLU A 81 -13.92 -6.69 15.28
CA GLU A 81 -14.67 -7.62 16.13
C GLU A 81 -16.11 -7.81 15.66
N SER A 82 -16.73 -6.79 15.07
CA SER A 82 -18.15 -6.80 14.68
C SER A 82 -18.42 -7.49 13.34
N VAL A 83 -17.55 -7.32 12.33
CA VAL A 83 -17.77 -7.84 10.97
C VAL A 83 -16.72 -8.85 10.51
N GLY A 84 -15.66 -9.08 11.30
CA GLY A 84 -14.51 -9.90 10.93
C GLY A 84 -13.47 -9.10 10.13
N SER A 85 -12.19 -9.42 10.35
CA SER A 85 -11.04 -8.71 9.75
C SER A 85 -11.11 -8.64 8.22
N SER A 86 -11.37 -9.76 7.56
CA SER A 86 -11.35 -9.84 6.09
C SER A 86 -12.47 -9.02 5.43
N ALA A 87 -13.70 -9.11 5.95
CA ALA A 87 -14.84 -8.33 5.43
C ALA A 87 -14.68 -6.82 5.67
N TYR A 88 -14.09 -6.43 6.81
CA TYR A 88 -13.76 -5.03 7.07
C TYR A 88 -12.72 -4.51 6.07
N ILE A 89 -11.63 -5.24 5.88
CA ILE A 89 -10.55 -4.86 4.95
C ILE A 89 -11.09 -4.77 3.52
N GLU A 90 -11.94 -5.69 3.08
CA GLU A 90 -12.59 -5.62 1.76
C GLU A 90 -13.45 -4.37 1.60
N LYS A 91 -14.29 -4.06 2.61
CA LYS A 91 -15.14 -2.86 2.59
C LYS A 91 -14.30 -1.59 2.55
N TYR A 92 -13.19 -1.56 3.29
CA TYR A 92 -12.29 -0.41 3.33
C TYR A 92 -11.50 -0.28 2.02
N ALA A 93 -10.93 -1.36 1.49
CA ALA A 93 -10.24 -1.39 0.20
C ALA A 93 -11.16 -1.00 -0.96
N ALA A 94 -12.44 -1.40 -0.93
CA ALA A 94 -13.43 -1.07 -1.95
C ALA A 94 -13.60 0.44 -2.17
N GLN A 95 -13.34 1.27 -1.15
CA GLN A 95 -13.40 2.73 -1.26
C GLN A 95 -12.34 3.29 -2.22
N PHE A 96 -11.25 2.56 -2.44
CA PHE A 96 -10.15 2.99 -3.31
C PHE A 96 -10.20 2.35 -4.70
N SER A 97 -11.06 1.36 -4.95
CA SER A 97 -11.00 0.52 -6.15
C SER A 97 -11.07 1.30 -7.46
N ASP A 98 -12.02 2.22 -7.59
CA ASP A 98 -12.18 3.03 -8.80
C ASP A 98 -10.98 3.97 -9.00
N TRP A 99 -10.51 4.58 -7.91
CA TRP A 99 -9.33 5.45 -7.95
C TRP A 99 -8.05 4.70 -8.31
N VAL A 100 -7.82 3.52 -7.73
CA VAL A 100 -6.68 2.66 -8.08
C VAL A 100 -6.77 2.26 -9.56
N ALA A 101 -7.96 1.88 -10.05
CA ALA A 101 -8.16 1.56 -11.45
C ALA A 101 -7.80 2.75 -12.36
N ASP A 102 -8.24 3.96 -12.01
CA ASP A 102 -7.94 5.20 -12.71
C ASP A 102 -6.45 5.49 -12.74
N VAL A 103 -5.76 5.49 -11.59
CA VAL A 103 -4.29 5.68 -11.51
C VAL A 103 -3.57 4.73 -12.46
N LEU A 104 -3.96 3.45 -12.46
CA LEU A 104 -3.34 2.44 -13.31
C LEU A 104 -3.59 2.65 -14.82
N THR A 105 -4.57 3.44 -15.23
CA THR A 105 -4.74 3.82 -16.64
C THR A 105 -3.68 4.82 -17.12
N TYR A 106 -3.14 5.66 -16.22
CA TYR A 106 -2.13 6.67 -16.54
C TYR A 106 -0.71 6.11 -16.58
N PHE A 107 -0.49 4.92 -16.03
CA PHE A 107 0.82 4.28 -15.97
C PHE A 107 0.85 2.94 -16.72
N PRO A 108 0.48 2.90 -18.02
CA PRO A 108 0.49 1.66 -18.78
C PRO A 108 1.93 1.12 -18.90
N GLY A 109 2.12 -0.13 -18.52
CA GLY A 109 3.41 -0.82 -18.61
C GLY A 109 4.43 -0.42 -17.53
N TYR A 110 4.04 0.36 -16.53
CA TYR A 110 4.84 0.54 -15.32
C TYR A 110 4.70 -0.68 -14.41
N GLY A 111 5.74 -0.98 -13.64
CA GLY A 111 5.62 -1.86 -12.47
C GLY A 111 4.86 -1.13 -11.36
N VAL A 112 4.10 -1.88 -10.57
CA VAL A 112 3.24 -1.31 -9.52
C VAL A 112 3.76 -1.74 -8.14
N VAL A 113 3.84 -0.81 -7.21
CA VAL A 113 4.18 -1.07 -5.82
C VAL A 113 3.03 -0.58 -4.95
N PHE A 114 2.32 -1.50 -4.29
CA PHE A 114 1.32 -1.13 -3.29
C PHE A 114 2.00 -1.06 -1.92
N THR A 115 1.71 -0.02 -1.14
CA THR A 115 2.32 0.12 0.18
C THR A 115 1.42 0.83 1.18
N GLY A 116 1.63 0.55 2.46
CA GLY A 116 0.92 1.24 3.53
C GLY A 116 1.32 0.75 4.91
N HIS A 117 0.97 1.56 5.90
CA HIS A 117 1.19 1.27 7.32
C HIS A 117 -0.10 0.76 7.98
N SER A 118 0.01 -0.16 8.95
CA SER A 118 -1.13 -0.65 9.74
C SER A 118 -2.28 -1.15 8.84
N LEU A 119 -3.51 -0.64 8.98
CA LEU A 119 -4.64 -0.96 8.10
C LEU A 119 -4.33 -0.69 6.62
N GLY A 120 -3.60 0.40 6.30
CA GLY A 120 -3.18 0.70 4.93
C GLY A 120 -2.26 -0.37 4.34
N GLY A 121 -1.48 -1.06 5.18
CA GLY A 121 -0.66 -2.20 4.78
C GLY A 121 -1.50 -3.41 4.38
N MET A 122 -2.62 -3.66 5.07
CA MET A 122 -3.58 -4.71 4.72
C MET A 122 -4.28 -4.41 3.40
N VAL A 123 -4.66 -3.14 3.19
CA VAL A 123 -5.25 -2.67 1.91
C VAL A 123 -4.26 -2.82 0.76
N ALA A 124 -2.99 -2.46 0.98
CA ALA A 124 -1.93 -2.67 0.01
C ALA A 124 -1.78 -4.16 -0.36
N GLU A 125 -1.90 -5.07 0.61
CA GLU A 125 -1.92 -6.51 0.37
C GLU A 125 -3.12 -6.92 -0.48
N THR A 126 -4.32 -6.46 -0.16
CA THR A 126 -5.53 -6.71 -0.95
C THR A 126 -5.36 -6.29 -2.42
N PHE A 127 -4.87 -5.07 -2.68
CA PHE A 127 -4.66 -4.60 -4.05
C PHE A 127 -3.52 -5.32 -4.76
N THR A 128 -2.49 -5.76 -4.03
CA THR A 128 -1.41 -6.58 -4.62
C THR A 128 -1.97 -7.91 -5.13
N HIS A 129 -2.77 -8.61 -4.32
CA HIS A 129 -3.44 -9.85 -4.73
C HIS A 129 -4.38 -9.64 -5.91
N TRP A 130 -5.23 -8.62 -5.84
CA TRP A 130 -6.14 -8.27 -6.94
C TRP A 130 -5.38 -8.01 -8.25
N TYR A 131 -4.30 -7.23 -8.21
CA TYR A 131 -3.53 -6.90 -9.40
C TYR A 131 -2.85 -8.13 -10.00
N GLN A 132 -2.29 -9.01 -9.16
CA GLN A 132 -1.70 -10.27 -9.62
C GLN A 132 -2.72 -11.16 -10.32
N GLY A 133 -3.88 -11.37 -9.70
CA GLY A 133 -4.94 -12.22 -10.25
C GLY A 133 -5.61 -11.65 -11.50
N ALA A 134 -5.82 -10.33 -11.56
CA ALA A 134 -6.57 -9.70 -12.65
C ALA A 134 -5.71 -9.31 -13.86
N ARG A 135 -4.43 -8.94 -13.64
CA ARG A 135 -3.62 -8.28 -14.68
C ARG A 135 -2.34 -9.00 -15.05
N GLY A 136 -1.86 -9.96 -14.24
CA GLY A 136 -0.63 -10.72 -14.49
C GLY A 136 0.57 -9.82 -14.83
N GLY A 137 1.33 -9.38 -13.83
CA GLY A 137 2.39 -8.39 -14.10
C GLY A 137 3.39 -8.16 -12.98
N ASN A 138 4.30 -7.23 -13.22
CA ASN A 138 5.36 -6.82 -12.29
C ASN A 138 4.77 -5.96 -11.15
N VAL A 139 4.25 -6.63 -10.13
CA VAL A 139 3.69 -5.99 -8.94
C VAL A 139 4.42 -6.44 -7.68
N TYR A 140 4.65 -5.48 -6.80
CA TYR A 140 5.21 -5.66 -5.47
C TYR A 140 4.24 -5.10 -4.44
N GLY A 141 4.28 -5.67 -3.23
CA GLY A 141 3.58 -5.10 -2.09
C GLY A 141 4.50 -4.98 -0.89
N VAL A 142 4.37 -3.90 -0.12
CA VAL A 142 5.13 -3.67 1.11
C VAL A 142 4.20 -3.15 2.20
N SER A 143 3.94 -3.98 3.21
CA SER A 143 3.29 -3.55 4.44
C SER A 143 4.33 -3.25 5.51
N PHE A 144 4.05 -2.29 6.38
CA PHE A 144 4.82 -2.08 7.60
C PHE A 144 3.91 -1.76 8.79
N GLY A 145 4.21 -2.30 9.97
CA GLY A 145 3.39 -2.09 11.17
C GLY A 145 1.96 -2.64 11.09
N GLY A 146 1.73 -3.64 10.24
CA GLY A 146 0.44 -4.34 10.07
C GLY A 146 0.59 -5.84 10.29
N THR A 147 -0.51 -6.54 10.64
CA THR A 147 -0.56 -8.01 10.84
C THR A 147 -0.49 -8.79 9.51
N GLY A 148 -0.64 -8.10 8.38
CA GLY A 148 -1.07 -8.74 7.14
C GLY A 148 -2.53 -9.21 7.21
N VAL A 149 -3.09 -9.62 6.07
CA VAL A 149 -4.48 -10.09 5.99
C VAL A 149 -4.56 -11.53 6.52
N ASN A 150 -4.95 -11.69 7.79
CA ASN A 150 -5.18 -12.99 8.41
C ASN A 150 -6.47 -13.63 7.86
N GLY A 151 -6.31 -14.61 6.95
CA GLY A 151 -7.32 -15.63 6.65
C GLY A 151 -8.44 -15.21 5.69
N GLY A 152 -8.35 -15.69 4.44
CA GLY A 152 -9.55 -16.05 3.67
C GLY A 152 -9.70 -15.58 2.23
N TRP A 153 -8.65 -15.54 1.37
CA TRP A 153 -8.74 -15.73 -0.10
C TRP A 153 -7.54 -16.53 -0.68
N GLU A 154 -7.10 -17.52 0.11
CA GLU A 154 -6.49 -18.80 -0.31
C GLU A 154 -5.26 -18.83 -1.25
N ASN A 155 -4.10 -18.85 -0.59
CA ASN A 155 -3.05 -19.89 -0.68
C ASN A 155 -1.75 -19.62 -1.46
N ALA A 156 -1.47 -18.36 -1.81
CA ALA A 156 -0.07 -17.93 -1.91
C ALA A 156 0.03 -16.47 -1.44
N PRO A 157 1.02 -16.09 -0.59
CA PRO A 157 1.38 -14.69 -0.48
C PRO A 157 1.63 -14.17 -1.89
N ALA A 158 1.23 -12.93 -2.16
CA ALA A 158 1.48 -12.35 -3.47
C ALA A 158 2.97 -12.53 -3.79
N GLU A 159 3.34 -13.04 -4.98
CA GLU A 159 4.70 -13.58 -5.25
C GLU A 159 5.85 -12.61 -4.89
N HIS A 160 5.57 -11.31 -4.73
CA HIS A 160 6.51 -10.31 -4.19
C HIS A 160 5.88 -9.37 -3.14
N PHE A 161 5.28 -9.93 -2.08
CA PHE A 161 4.82 -9.17 -0.91
C PHE A 161 5.81 -9.22 0.26
N PHE A 162 6.15 -8.07 0.83
CA PHE A 162 7.05 -7.93 1.97
C PHE A 162 6.29 -7.39 3.18
N HIS A 163 6.36 -8.12 4.29
CA HIS A 163 5.83 -7.68 5.59
C HIS A 163 6.98 -7.21 6.47
N ILE A 164 6.92 -5.95 6.90
CA ILE A 164 7.91 -5.36 7.81
C ILE A 164 7.28 -5.16 9.18
N THR A 165 7.79 -5.87 10.18
CA THR A 165 7.32 -5.74 11.57
C THR A 165 8.41 -5.12 12.44
N HIS A 166 8.00 -4.31 13.42
CA HIS A 166 8.88 -3.83 14.47
C HIS A 166 8.75 -4.73 15.70
N SER A 167 9.85 -5.02 16.39
CA SER A 167 9.89 -6.02 17.49
C SER A 167 8.99 -5.68 18.69
N GLN A 168 8.60 -4.42 18.83
CA GLN A 168 7.69 -3.92 19.86
C GLN A 168 6.29 -3.58 19.31
N ASP A 169 6.06 -3.75 18.02
CA ASP A 169 4.73 -3.61 17.45
C ASP A 169 3.83 -4.72 17.99
N PHE A 170 2.69 -4.33 18.55
CA PHE A 170 1.67 -5.25 19.06
C PHE A 170 0.79 -5.76 17.93
N ILE A 171 0.62 -4.98 16.86
CA ILE A 171 -0.17 -5.34 15.69
C ILE A 171 0.55 -6.48 14.96
N GLY A 172 1.80 -6.32 14.52
CA GLY A 172 2.56 -7.36 13.82
C GLY A 172 2.91 -8.66 14.60
N LYS A 173 2.30 -8.93 15.77
CA LYS A 173 2.51 -10.14 16.60
C LYS A 173 1.34 -11.12 16.62
N HIS A 174 0.21 -10.75 16.03
CA HIS A 174 -1.03 -11.54 15.97
C HIS A 174 -1.44 -11.81 14.53
#